data_AF-A0A397EEL4-F1
#
_entry.id   AF-A0A397EEL4-F1
#
_cell.length_a   1.000
_cell.length_b   1.000
_cell.length_c   1.000
_cell.angle_alpha   90.00
_cell.angle_beta   90.00
_cell.angle_gamma   90.00
#
_symmetry.space_group_name_H-M   'P 1'
#
loop_
_entity.id
_entity.type
_entity.pdbx_description
1 polymer ?
#
loop_
_entity_poly.entity_id
_entity_poly.type
_entity_poly.pdbx_seq_one_letter_code
_entity_poly.pdbx_strand_id
1 'polypeptide(L)'
;MGCCGSKDDVIPDGTGGSAPTPMRKCRDVLCCVIFFVFWLGMAVLAVVGVANGTPERLLYGTDFNGTVCGTGVFADSTFLYYPRINDDMMTQAAHGISPLDMKFYGLCVPSCPSQGEYICAYTAEANLRAANPSVTTSAGLNSLRAARANSASNRLGLTTPDCWSVPLPSEVVAFRCLPMQVTLQNTTQVCVEPGDAPEYYTTTNGIK
;
A
#
# COMPACT_ATOMS: atom_id res chain seq x y z
N MET A 1 -28.26 -7.10 26.16
CA MET A 1 -29.52 -6.56 26.72
C MET A 1 -30.42 -7.75 27.01
N GLY A 2 -30.37 -8.28 28.23
CA GLY A 2 -30.98 -9.56 28.60
C GLY A 2 -32.42 -9.42 29.11
N CYS A 3 -33.30 -10.33 28.68
CA CYS A 3 -34.66 -10.51 29.20
C CYS A 3 -34.53 -11.26 30.56
N CYS A 4 -34.67 -10.58 31.71
CA CYS A 4 -34.83 -11.23 33.02
C CYS A 4 -36.28 -11.69 33.20
N GLY A 5 -36.47 -12.96 33.52
CA GLY A 5 -37.77 -13.53 33.87
C GLY A 5 -37.89 -13.73 35.37
N SER A 6 -38.82 -13.03 36.00
CA SER A 6 -39.83 -13.63 36.88
C SER A 6 -40.85 -12.57 37.33
N LYS A 7 -42.02 -13.05 37.74
CA LYS A 7 -43.23 -12.30 38.12
C LYS A 7 -42.96 -11.38 39.32
N ASP A 8 -43.35 -10.11 39.22
CA ASP A 8 -43.44 -9.22 40.39
C ASP A 8 -44.88 -9.19 40.93
N ASP A 9 -45.01 -9.52 42.21
CA ASP A 9 -46.21 -9.33 43.02
C ASP A 9 -46.36 -7.84 43.40
N VAL A 10 -47.58 -7.31 43.34
CA VAL A 10 -47.90 -5.91 43.62
C VAL A 10 -47.80 -5.61 45.12
N ILE A 11 -46.85 -4.76 45.55
CA ILE A 11 -46.85 -4.14 46.88
C ILE A 11 -47.47 -2.73 46.77
N PRO A 12 -48.51 -2.39 47.55
CA PRO A 12 -49.07 -1.06 47.57
C PRO A 12 -48.32 -0.21 48.60
N ASP A 13 -47.41 0.67 48.18
CA ASP A 13 -47.01 1.79 49.03
C ASP A 13 -46.52 3.02 48.24
N GLY A 14 -47.38 4.04 48.22
CA GLY A 14 -47.08 5.43 48.55
C GLY A 14 -46.05 6.25 47.77
N THR A 15 -45.28 5.69 46.84
CA THR A 15 -44.18 6.41 46.18
C THR A 15 -44.21 6.17 44.68
N GLY A 16 -44.54 7.23 43.93
CA GLY A 16 -44.81 7.21 42.49
C GLY A 16 -43.62 6.82 41.60
N GLY A 17 -43.24 5.55 41.62
CA GLY A 17 -42.42 4.91 40.60
C GLY A 17 -43.30 4.03 39.72
N SER A 18 -43.28 4.24 38.40
CA SER A 18 -43.92 3.35 37.44
C SER A 18 -43.17 2.02 37.41
N ALA A 19 -43.65 1.02 38.17
CA ALA A 19 -43.15 -0.34 38.05
C ALA A 19 -43.44 -0.86 36.63
N PRO A 20 -42.43 -1.37 35.89
CA PRO A 20 -42.64 -1.87 34.54
C PRO A 20 -43.56 -3.09 34.57
N THR A 21 -44.61 -3.07 33.75
CA THR A 21 -45.61 -4.15 33.69
C THR A 21 -44.99 -5.52 33.36
N PRO A 22 -45.43 -6.62 34.01
CA PRO A 22 -44.75 -7.93 33.98
C PRO A 22 -44.90 -8.72 32.67
N MET A 23 -45.44 -8.12 31.61
CA MET A 23 -45.67 -8.78 30.31
C MET A 23 -45.02 -8.02 29.17
N ARG A 24 -43.70 -7.85 29.22
CA ARG A 24 -42.92 -7.44 28.04
C ARG A 24 -42.60 -8.68 27.21
N LYS A 25 -43.34 -8.90 26.12
CA LYS A 25 -43.02 -9.95 25.13
C LYS A 25 -41.73 -9.54 24.42
N CYS A 26 -40.71 -10.42 24.43
CA CYS A 26 -39.40 -10.21 23.79
C CYS A 26 -39.69 -10.11 22.25
N ARG A 27 -39.85 -8.88 21.72
CA ARG A 27 -40.36 -8.57 20.36
C ARG A 27 -39.31 -8.80 19.26
N ASP A 28 -38.09 -9.12 19.63
CA ASP A 28 -36.90 -9.09 18.77
C ASP A 28 -36.52 -10.47 18.19
N VAL A 29 -37.21 -11.55 18.55
CA VAL A 29 -36.87 -12.91 18.10
C VAL A 29 -36.91 -13.03 16.56
N LEU A 30 -37.92 -12.44 15.91
CA LEU A 30 -38.04 -12.45 14.45
C LEU A 30 -36.89 -11.68 13.79
N CYS A 31 -36.52 -10.52 14.33
CA CYS A 31 -35.41 -9.71 13.80
C CYS A 31 -34.06 -10.41 14.02
N CYS A 32 -33.85 -11.06 15.16
CA CYS A 32 -32.66 -11.89 15.39
C CYS A 32 -32.56 -13.02 14.37
N VAL A 33 -33.66 -13.73 14.07
CA VAL A 33 -33.66 -14.80 13.05
C VAL A 33 -33.28 -14.25 11.67
N ILE A 34 -33.86 -13.13 11.25
CA ILE A 34 -33.52 -12.49 9.97
C ILE A 34 -32.04 -12.07 9.94
N PHE A 35 -31.53 -11.53 11.04
CA PHE A 35 -30.12 -11.15 11.17
C PHE A 35 -29.19 -12.36 11.02
N PHE A 36 -29.48 -13.49 11.65
CA PHE A 36 -28.68 -14.71 11.50
C PHE A 36 -28.74 -15.28 10.08
N VAL A 37 -29.91 -15.27 9.43
CA VAL A 37 -30.03 -15.69 8.02
C VAL A 37 -29.19 -14.81 7.10
N PHE A 38 -29.20 -13.49 7.32
CA PHE A 38 -28.35 -12.56 6.58
C PHE A 38 -26.85 -12.89 6.75
N TRP A 39 -26.39 -13.10 7.98
CA TRP A 39 -25.00 -13.47 8.24
C TRP A 39 -24.59 -14.81 7.61
N LEU A 40 -25.48 -15.80 7.64
CA LEU A 40 -25.26 -17.07 6.95
C LEU A 40 -25.13 -16.88 5.44
N GLY A 41 -25.99 -16.05 4.84
CA GLY A 41 -25.90 -15.69 3.42
C GLY A 41 -24.55 -15.02 3.08
N MET A 42 -24.12 -14.04 3.89
CA MET A 42 -22.84 -13.37 3.72
C MET A 42 -21.65 -14.32 3.87
N ALA A 43 -21.70 -15.26 4.82
CA ALA A 43 -20.66 -16.27 5.01
C ALA A 43 -20.54 -17.20 3.79
N VAL A 44 -21.65 -17.65 3.22
CA VAL A 44 -21.66 -18.46 1.99
C VAL A 44 -21.03 -17.67 0.83
N LEU A 45 -21.41 -16.41 0.63
CA LEU A 45 -20.84 -15.57 -0.42
C LEU A 45 -19.33 -15.36 -0.22
N ALA A 46 -18.88 -15.15 1.02
CA ALA A 46 -17.47 -15.01 1.33
C ALA A 46 -16.68 -16.28 1.00
N VAL A 47 -17.19 -17.46 1.39
CA VAL A 47 -16.54 -18.75 1.08
C VAL A 47 -16.49 -19.00 -0.42
N VAL A 48 -17.59 -18.77 -1.14
CA VAL A 48 -17.63 -18.93 -2.61
C VAL A 48 -16.65 -17.96 -3.28
N GLY A 49 -16.55 -16.72 -2.79
CA GLY A 49 -15.64 -15.71 -3.30
C GLY A 49 -14.17 -16.07 -3.10
N VAL A 50 -13.80 -16.64 -1.94
CA VAL A 50 -12.42 -17.06 -1.68
C VAL A 50 -12.09 -18.38 -2.37
N ALA A 51 -13.01 -19.34 -2.40
CA ALA A 51 -12.77 -20.67 -2.99
C ALA A 51 -12.63 -20.64 -4.52
N ASN A 52 -13.39 -19.77 -5.19
CA ASN A 52 -13.35 -19.66 -6.66
C ASN A 52 -12.58 -18.43 -7.15
N GLY A 53 -12.19 -17.53 -6.23
CA GLY A 53 -11.46 -16.30 -6.56
C GLY A 53 -9.95 -16.44 -6.40
N THR A 54 -9.23 -15.39 -6.79
CA THR A 54 -7.79 -15.22 -6.56
C THR A 54 -7.58 -14.10 -5.54
N PRO A 55 -7.53 -14.41 -4.23
CA PRO A 55 -7.42 -13.39 -3.19
C PRO A 55 -6.13 -12.57 -3.28
N GLU A 56 -5.08 -13.11 -3.94
CA GLU A 56 -3.81 -12.40 -4.13
C GLU A 56 -3.98 -11.09 -4.92
N ARG A 57 -4.98 -11.00 -5.79
CA ARG A 57 -5.25 -9.79 -6.59
C ARG A 57 -5.68 -8.58 -5.75
N LEU A 58 -6.20 -8.83 -4.54
CA LEU A 58 -6.60 -7.78 -3.61
C LEU A 58 -5.42 -7.26 -2.80
N LEU A 59 -4.42 -8.12 -2.55
CA LEU A 59 -3.29 -7.82 -1.68
C LEU A 59 -2.08 -7.33 -2.46
N TYR A 60 -1.78 -7.97 -3.59
CA TYR A 60 -0.60 -7.71 -4.41
C TYR A 60 -0.90 -6.80 -5.59
N GLY A 61 0.13 -6.10 -6.02
CA GLY A 61 0.08 -5.25 -7.21
C GLY A 61 0.10 -6.06 -8.51
N THR A 62 -0.36 -5.44 -9.59
CA THR A 62 -0.23 -5.96 -10.96
C THR A 62 0.87 -5.19 -11.68
N ASP A 63 1.69 -5.90 -12.45
CA ASP A 63 2.70 -5.28 -13.30
C ASP A 63 2.08 -4.59 -14.54
N PHE A 64 2.94 -3.98 -15.36
CA PHE A 64 2.53 -3.32 -16.61
C PHE A 64 1.91 -4.29 -17.64
N ASN A 65 2.13 -5.59 -17.52
CA ASN A 65 1.58 -6.62 -18.39
C ASN A 65 0.25 -7.21 -17.85
N GLY A 66 -0.22 -6.75 -16.70
CA GLY A 66 -1.43 -7.23 -16.03
C GLY A 66 -1.25 -8.53 -15.24
N THR A 67 -0.01 -8.98 -15.04
CA THR A 67 0.32 -10.14 -14.21
C THR A 67 0.43 -9.73 -12.75
N VAL A 68 -0.08 -10.55 -11.85
CA VAL A 68 -0.12 -10.26 -10.40
C VAL A 68 1.22 -10.65 -9.78
N CYS A 69 1.87 -9.72 -9.07
CA CYS A 69 3.10 -9.99 -8.35
C CYS A 69 2.85 -11.05 -7.25
N GLY A 70 3.85 -11.88 -6.95
CA GLY A 70 3.71 -12.98 -5.99
C GLY A 70 2.96 -14.20 -6.52
N THR A 71 2.63 -14.26 -7.81
CA THR A 71 1.93 -15.41 -8.43
C THR A 71 2.62 -15.86 -9.72
N GLY A 72 2.48 -17.14 -10.08
CA GLY A 72 3.00 -17.71 -11.33
C GLY A 72 4.50 -17.47 -11.53
N VAL A 73 4.85 -16.74 -12.60
CA VAL A 73 6.25 -16.41 -12.96
C VAL A 73 6.93 -15.49 -11.92
N PHE A 74 6.13 -14.72 -11.17
CA PHE A 74 6.60 -13.78 -10.16
C PHE A 74 6.38 -14.27 -8.72
N ALA A 75 6.34 -15.60 -8.51
CA ALA A 75 6.16 -16.18 -7.17
C ALA A 75 7.15 -15.62 -6.13
N ASP A 76 8.41 -15.43 -6.51
CA ASP A 76 9.47 -14.89 -5.64
C ASP A 76 9.52 -13.34 -5.62
N SER A 77 8.68 -12.68 -6.42
CA SER A 77 8.68 -11.21 -6.59
C SER A 77 7.31 -10.66 -6.21
N THR A 78 7.09 -10.49 -4.91
CA THR A 78 5.80 -10.08 -4.35
C THR A 78 5.57 -8.56 -4.34
N PHE A 79 6.63 -7.75 -4.34
CA PHE A 79 6.51 -6.31 -4.23
C PHE A 79 6.37 -5.63 -5.59
N LEU A 80 5.62 -4.53 -5.65
CA LEU A 80 5.44 -3.74 -6.87
C LEU A 80 6.17 -2.39 -6.78
N TYR A 81 7.03 -2.09 -7.74
CA TYR A 81 7.73 -0.81 -7.85
C TYR A 81 7.32 -0.02 -9.10
N TYR A 82 7.21 1.30 -8.98
CA TYR A 82 6.79 2.20 -10.06
C TYR A 82 7.93 3.14 -10.49
N PRO A 83 8.76 2.77 -11.49
CA PRO A 83 9.89 3.59 -11.89
C PRO A 83 9.53 4.93 -12.54
N ARG A 84 8.32 5.06 -13.11
CA ARG A 84 7.92 6.20 -13.96
C ARG A 84 6.53 6.75 -13.61
N ILE A 85 6.14 6.65 -12.34
CA ILE A 85 4.81 7.06 -11.86
C ILE A 85 4.44 8.50 -12.25
N ASN A 86 5.40 9.42 -12.20
CA ASN A 86 5.19 10.82 -12.56
C ASN A 86 4.90 10.99 -14.05
N ASP A 87 5.67 10.30 -14.91
CA ASP A 87 5.50 10.36 -16.36
C ASP A 87 4.16 9.72 -16.78
N ASP A 88 3.82 8.58 -16.20
CA ASP A 88 2.56 7.89 -16.48
C ASP A 88 1.36 8.71 -16.03
N MET A 89 1.46 9.38 -14.87
CA MET A 89 0.40 10.27 -14.39
C MET A 89 0.25 11.47 -15.33
N MET A 90 1.35 12.14 -15.70
CA MET A 90 1.29 13.33 -16.56
C MET A 90 0.79 12.99 -17.96
N THR A 91 1.30 11.92 -18.56
CA THR A 91 0.89 11.51 -19.92
C THR A 91 -0.58 11.12 -19.96
N GLN A 92 -1.06 10.31 -19.02
CA GLN A 92 -2.45 9.89 -18.98
C GLN A 92 -3.41 11.03 -18.62
N ALA A 93 -3.00 11.94 -17.73
CA ALA A 93 -3.76 13.15 -17.44
C ALA A 93 -3.87 14.05 -18.68
N ALA A 94 -2.79 14.19 -19.46
CA ALA A 94 -2.82 14.93 -20.73
C ALA A 94 -3.74 14.28 -21.77
N HIS A 95 -3.92 12.96 -21.72
CA HIS A 95 -4.88 12.21 -22.54
C HIS A 95 -6.32 12.21 -22.00
N GLY A 96 -6.59 12.92 -20.89
CA GLY A 96 -7.93 13.03 -20.31
C GLY A 96 -8.43 11.73 -19.65
N ILE A 97 -7.54 10.82 -19.29
CA ILE A 97 -7.91 9.57 -18.60
C ILE A 97 -8.34 9.90 -17.17
N SER A 98 -9.45 9.30 -16.73
CA SER A 98 -9.97 9.49 -15.38
C SER A 98 -8.95 8.98 -14.35
N PRO A 99 -8.82 9.61 -13.17
CA PRO A 99 -7.90 9.14 -12.13
C PRO A 99 -8.12 7.68 -11.69
N LEU A 100 -9.34 7.17 -11.86
CA LEU A 100 -9.72 5.80 -11.49
C LEU A 100 -9.30 4.77 -12.55
N ASP A 101 -9.11 5.20 -13.80
CA ASP A 101 -8.72 4.33 -14.92
C ASP A 101 -7.24 4.42 -15.29
N MET A 102 -6.46 5.25 -14.57
CA MET A 102 -5.03 5.40 -14.81
C MET A 102 -4.28 4.09 -14.55
N LYS A 103 -3.43 3.71 -15.50
CA LYS A 103 -2.55 2.54 -15.41
C LYS A 103 -1.12 2.98 -15.25
N PHE A 104 -0.51 2.60 -14.14
CA PHE A 104 0.90 2.89 -13.88
C PHE A 104 1.76 1.73 -14.35
N TYR A 105 2.91 2.06 -14.93
CA TYR A 105 3.94 1.11 -15.31
C TYR A 105 4.61 0.58 -14.03
N GLY A 106 4.17 -0.58 -13.58
CA GLY A 106 4.69 -1.26 -12.40
C GLY A 106 5.53 -2.49 -12.76
N LEU A 107 6.56 -2.78 -11.96
CA LEU A 107 7.41 -3.96 -12.07
C LEU A 107 7.40 -4.75 -10.76
N CYS A 108 7.26 -6.06 -10.86
CA CYS A 108 7.38 -6.97 -9.73
C CYS A 108 8.85 -7.13 -9.35
N VAL A 109 9.16 -6.89 -8.08
CA VAL A 109 10.50 -6.97 -7.52
C VAL A 109 10.51 -7.86 -6.26
N PRO A 110 11.60 -8.60 -6.00
CA PRO A 110 11.74 -9.43 -4.81
C PRO A 110 11.97 -8.60 -3.54
N SER A 111 12.55 -7.41 -3.69
CA SER A 111 12.78 -6.44 -2.62
C SER A 111 12.73 -5.02 -3.18
N CYS A 112 12.35 -4.06 -2.35
CA CYS A 112 12.31 -2.66 -2.78
C CYS A 112 13.72 -2.15 -3.11
N PRO A 113 13.90 -1.44 -4.24
CA PRO A 113 15.20 -0.95 -4.65
C PRO A 113 15.70 0.16 -3.73
N SER A 114 17.01 0.16 -3.50
CA SER A 114 17.66 1.21 -2.71
C SER A 114 17.91 2.46 -3.53
N GLN A 115 18.07 3.60 -2.85
CA GLN A 115 18.44 4.85 -3.51
C GLN A 115 19.75 4.68 -4.29
N GLY A 116 19.78 5.16 -5.53
CA GLY A 116 20.94 5.07 -6.42
C GLY A 116 21.06 3.74 -7.19
N GLU A 117 20.14 2.81 -6.97
CA GLU A 117 20.01 1.63 -7.83
C GLU A 117 19.29 1.99 -9.14
N TYR A 118 19.46 1.15 -10.15
CA TYR A 118 18.73 1.19 -11.41
C TYR A 118 17.86 -0.06 -11.55
N ILE A 119 16.63 0.14 -12.01
CA ILE A 119 15.67 -0.93 -12.32
C ILE A 119 15.38 -0.91 -13.82
N CYS A 120 15.29 -2.09 -14.42
CA CYS A 120 15.00 -2.27 -15.84
C CYS A 120 13.71 -3.08 -16.05
N ALA A 121 13.09 -2.90 -17.21
CA ALA A 121 12.01 -3.74 -17.69
C ALA A 121 12.48 -5.20 -17.83
N TYR A 122 11.57 -6.17 -17.73
CA TYR A 122 11.94 -7.60 -17.71
C TYR A 122 12.75 -8.04 -18.94
N THR A 123 12.36 -7.59 -20.14
CA THR A 123 13.09 -7.89 -21.39
C THR A 123 14.47 -7.25 -21.39
N ALA A 124 14.57 -6.03 -20.88
CA ALA A 124 15.82 -5.30 -20.77
C ALA A 124 16.78 -6.00 -19.79
N GLU A 125 16.29 -6.38 -18.62
CA GLU A 125 17.04 -7.12 -17.60
C GLU A 125 17.51 -8.48 -18.14
N ALA A 126 16.65 -9.23 -18.84
CA ALA A 126 17.01 -10.52 -19.44
C ALA A 126 18.11 -10.37 -20.49
N ASN A 127 18.01 -9.38 -21.39
CA ASN A 127 19.02 -9.11 -22.39
C ASN A 127 20.36 -8.68 -21.78
N LEU A 128 20.34 -7.88 -20.71
CA LEU A 128 21.55 -7.48 -20.00
C LEU A 128 22.27 -8.66 -19.37
N ARG A 129 21.53 -9.57 -18.72
CA ARG A 129 22.07 -10.79 -18.10
C ARG A 129 22.60 -11.77 -19.14
N ALA A 130 21.89 -11.94 -20.25
CA ALA A 130 22.33 -12.80 -21.34
C ALA A 130 23.62 -12.27 -22.00
N ALA A 131 23.75 -10.96 -22.14
CA ALA A 131 24.95 -10.33 -22.70
C ALA A 131 26.15 -10.32 -21.73
N ASN A 132 25.90 -10.37 -20.41
CA ASN A 132 26.93 -10.29 -19.38
C ASN A 132 26.84 -11.45 -18.36
N PRO A 133 27.01 -12.71 -18.80
CA PRO A 133 26.79 -13.88 -17.94
C PRO A 133 27.75 -13.96 -16.75
N SER A 134 28.92 -13.32 -16.84
CA SER A 134 29.95 -13.32 -15.79
C SER A 134 29.62 -12.39 -14.60
N VAL A 135 28.64 -11.50 -14.74
CA VAL A 135 28.31 -10.49 -13.72
C VAL A 135 27.18 -11.02 -12.83
N THR A 136 27.54 -11.57 -11.68
CA THR A 136 26.58 -12.10 -10.69
C THR A 136 26.39 -11.19 -9.48
N THR A 137 27.31 -10.25 -9.25
CA THR A 137 27.25 -9.30 -8.13
C THR A 137 26.18 -8.24 -8.35
N SER A 138 25.44 -7.87 -7.30
CA SER A 138 24.44 -6.79 -7.34
C SER A 138 25.03 -5.45 -7.80
N ALA A 139 26.24 -5.09 -7.33
CA ALA A 139 26.93 -3.86 -7.73
C ALA A 139 27.29 -3.84 -9.23
N GLY A 140 27.84 -4.95 -9.75
CA GLY A 140 28.15 -5.07 -11.18
C GLY A 140 26.91 -5.06 -12.06
N LEU A 141 25.82 -5.69 -11.62
CA LEU A 141 24.57 -5.64 -12.37
C LEU A 141 23.96 -4.23 -12.35
N ASN A 142 24.04 -3.53 -11.21
CA ASN A 142 23.59 -2.15 -11.10
C ASN A 142 24.36 -1.21 -12.04
N SER A 143 25.68 -1.39 -12.21
CA SER A 143 26.46 -0.57 -13.13
C SER A 143 26.09 -0.80 -14.60
N LEU A 144 25.76 -2.04 -14.98
CA LEU A 144 25.23 -2.37 -16.32
C LEU A 144 23.87 -1.72 -16.57
N ARG A 145 22.97 -1.80 -15.60
CA ARG A 145 21.66 -1.12 -15.66
C ARG A 145 21.81 0.39 -15.76
N ALA A 146 22.74 0.97 -14.98
CA ALA A 146 23.08 2.38 -15.05
C ALA A 146 23.59 2.79 -16.43
N ALA A 147 24.49 1.99 -17.03
CA ALA A 147 25.01 2.25 -18.36
C ALA A 147 23.90 2.22 -19.44
N ARG A 148 22.93 1.30 -19.31
CA ARG A 148 21.77 1.25 -20.21
C ARG A 148 20.83 2.42 -20.02
N ALA A 149 20.45 2.73 -18.78
CA ALA A 149 19.59 3.86 -18.46
C ALA A 149 20.19 5.19 -18.95
N ASN A 150 21.52 5.32 -18.87
CA ASN A 150 22.26 6.50 -19.32
C ASN A 150 22.75 6.43 -20.78
N SER A 151 22.32 5.44 -21.56
CA SER A 151 22.74 5.31 -22.95
C SER A 151 22.40 6.55 -23.78
N ALA A 152 23.23 6.86 -24.77
CA ALA A 152 23.04 8.05 -25.60
C ALA A 152 21.66 8.04 -26.29
N SER A 153 21.21 6.88 -26.77
CA SER A 153 19.89 6.69 -27.37
C SER A 153 18.75 7.07 -26.41
N ASN A 154 18.87 6.69 -25.14
CA ASN A 154 17.88 7.03 -24.12
C ASN A 154 17.92 8.53 -23.77
N ARG A 155 19.13 9.09 -23.63
CA ARG A 155 19.33 10.53 -23.34
C ARG A 155 18.86 11.45 -24.46
N LEU A 156 18.99 11.02 -25.71
CA LEU A 156 18.50 11.77 -26.87
C LEU A 156 17.01 11.50 -27.16
N GLY A 157 16.33 10.66 -26.37
CA GLY A 157 14.93 10.30 -26.59
C GLY A 157 14.69 9.55 -27.90
N LEU A 158 15.72 8.89 -28.43
CA LEU A 158 15.66 8.15 -29.70
C LEU A 158 14.97 6.79 -29.53
N THR A 159 14.89 6.28 -28.30
CA THR A 159 14.24 5.04 -27.92
C THR A 159 13.42 5.24 -26.65
N THR A 160 12.40 4.41 -26.44
CA THR A 160 11.66 4.42 -25.17
C THR A 160 12.57 3.94 -24.02
N PRO A 161 12.63 4.66 -22.90
CA PRO A 161 13.40 4.24 -21.74
C PRO A 161 12.86 2.91 -21.22
N ASP A 162 13.76 1.96 -21.02
CA ASP A 162 13.48 0.62 -20.48
C ASP A 162 14.26 0.32 -19.20
N CYS A 163 15.06 1.29 -18.73
CA CYS A 163 15.71 1.29 -17.44
C CYS A 163 15.64 2.69 -16.81
N TRP A 164 15.43 2.73 -15.50
CA TRP A 164 15.21 3.95 -14.73
C TRP A 164 16.08 3.96 -13.47
N SER A 165 16.48 5.15 -13.04
CA SER A 165 17.14 5.33 -11.75
C SER A 165 16.12 5.36 -10.61
N VAL A 166 16.55 4.95 -9.42
CA VAL A 166 15.77 5.00 -8.18
C VAL A 166 16.27 6.21 -7.38
N PRO A 167 15.63 7.40 -7.52
CA PRO A 167 16.17 8.64 -6.98
C PRO A 167 15.97 8.79 -5.47
N LEU A 168 14.96 8.11 -4.92
CA LEU A 168 14.54 8.23 -3.53
C LEU A 168 14.60 6.86 -2.86
N PRO A 169 14.91 6.80 -1.56
CA PRO A 169 14.73 5.57 -0.79
C PRO A 169 13.27 5.12 -0.88
N SER A 170 13.06 3.81 -0.98
CA SER A 170 11.72 3.23 -1.07
C SER A 170 11.44 2.31 0.10
N GLU A 171 10.20 2.34 0.59
CA GLU A 171 9.72 1.52 1.69
C GLU A 171 8.55 0.66 1.25
N VAL A 172 8.37 -0.47 1.94
CA VAL A 172 7.25 -1.38 1.70
C VAL A 172 6.01 -0.81 2.40
N VAL A 173 5.01 -0.43 1.63
CA VAL A 173 3.67 -0.07 2.12
C VAL A 173 2.66 -0.90 1.35
N ALA A 174 1.96 -1.81 2.03
CA ALA A 174 0.97 -2.71 1.42
C ALA A 174 1.46 -3.40 0.13
N PHE A 175 2.61 -4.09 0.22
CA PHE A 175 3.27 -4.80 -0.90
C PHE A 175 3.68 -3.93 -2.10
N ARG A 176 3.77 -2.61 -1.90
CA ARG A 176 4.25 -1.65 -2.91
C ARG A 176 5.47 -0.94 -2.38
N CYS A 177 6.43 -0.69 -3.25
CA CYS A 177 7.62 0.07 -2.96
C CYS A 177 7.34 1.54 -3.28
N LEU A 178 7.02 2.31 -2.23
CA LEU A 178 6.71 3.73 -2.37
C LEU A 178 7.92 4.57 -1.95
N PRO A 179 8.22 5.65 -2.70
CA PRO A 179 9.28 6.56 -2.32
C PRO A 179 8.91 7.28 -1.03
N MET A 180 9.81 7.27 -0.05
CA MET A 180 9.65 8.06 1.16
C MET A 180 10.26 9.46 0.96
N GLN A 181 9.63 10.46 1.55
CA GLN A 181 10.21 11.81 1.62
C GLN A 181 11.32 11.78 2.67
N VAL A 182 12.56 12.06 2.26
CA VAL A 182 13.65 12.26 3.23
C VAL A 182 13.44 13.62 3.88
N THR A 183 12.86 13.64 5.08
CA THR A 183 12.79 14.86 5.88
C THR A 183 14.19 15.14 6.41
N LEU A 184 14.88 16.11 5.81
CA LEU A 184 16.14 16.63 6.33
C LEU A 184 15.84 17.34 7.66
N GLN A 185 16.08 16.64 8.77
CA GLN A 185 16.07 17.23 10.11
C GLN A 185 17.29 18.14 10.24
N ASN A 186 17.15 19.39 9.82
CA ASN A 186 18.17 20.40 10.08
C ASN A 186 18.07 20.80 11.56
N THR A 187 19.00 20.30 12.37
CA THR A 187 19.17 20.78 13.75
C THR A 187 19.83 22.15 13.69
N THR A 188 19.12 23.19 14.10
CA THR A 188 19.69 24.55 14.21
C THR A 188 20.10 24.79 15.66
N GLN A 189 21.37 25.13 15.88
CA GLN A 189 21.88 25.54 17.20
C GLN A 189 21.86 27.07 17.25
N VAL A 190 21.15 27.66 18.22
CA VAL A 190 21.23 29.10 18.48
C VAL A 190 21.97 29.32 19.78
N CYS A 191 23.07 30.04 19.68
CA CYS A 191 23.78 30.56 20.85
C CYS A 191 23.13 31.88 21.23
N VAL A 192 22.60 31.98 22.45
CA VAL A 192 22.10 33.24 23.01
C VAL A 192 23.12 33.73 24.03
N GLU A 193 23.71 34.90 23.82
CA GLU A 193 24.52 35.59 24.83
C GLU A 193 23.62 36.51 25.69
N PRO A 194 23.79 36.57 27.02
CA PRO A 194 24.65 35.76 27.88
C PRO A 194 23.84 34.60 28.50
N GLY A 195 23.82 33.43 27.84
CA GLY A 195 23.15 32.22 28.32
C GLY A 195 24.17 31.17 28.75
N ASP A 196 24.01 30.64 29.97
CA ASP A 196 24.92 29.69 30.61
C ASP A 196 24.94 28.27 29.98
N ALA A 197 24.21 28.02 28.89
CA ALA A 197 24.28 26.79 28.08
C ALA A 197 23.58 26.96 26.71
N PRO A 198 23.98 26.21 25.66
CA PRO A 198 23.23 26.16 24.40
C PRO A 198 21.88 25.47 24.60
N GLU A 199 20.79 26.11 24.18
CA GLU A 199 19.47 25.46 24.07
C GLU A 199 19.36 24.75 22.72
N TYR A 200 19.01 23.45 22.75
CA TYR A 200 18.79 22.65 21.54
C TYR A 200 17.31 22.67 21.17
N TYR A 201 16.98 23.10 19.96
CA TYR A 201 15.63 22.97 19.42
C TYR A 201 15.67 22.28 18.05
N THR A 202 14.82 21.26 17.87
CA THR A 202 14.66 20.53 16.61
C THR A 202 13.61 21.23 15.75
N THR A 203 14.05 21.98 14.73
CA THR A 203 13.14 22.51 13.71
C THR A 203 12.76 21.42 12.72
N THR A 204 11.50 20.99 12.74
CA THR A 204 10.95 20.11 11.69
C THR A 204 10.12 20.99 10.74
N ASN A 205 10.47 21.04 9.45
CA ASN A 205 9.76 21.83 8.42
C ASN A 205 9.67 23.35 8.68
N GLY A 206 10.71 23.96 9.24
CA GLY A 206 10.77 25.43 9.40
C GLY A 206 9.84 26.02 10.46
N ILE A 207 9.19 25.19 11.27
CA ILE A 207 8.44 25.59 12.45
C ILE A 207 9.26 25.13 13.68
N LYS A 208 9.44 26.05 14.62
CA LYS A 208 10.16 25.82 15.89
C LYS A 208 9.43 24.83 16.78
#